data_AF-A0A6J7EXY7-F1
#
_entry.id   AF-A0A6J7EXY7-F1
#
_cell.length_a   1.000
_cell.length_b   1.000
_cell.length_c   1.000
_cell.angle_alpha   90.00
_cell.angle_beta   90.00
_cell.angle_gamma   90.00
#
_symmetry.space_group_name_H-M   'P 1'
#
loop_
_entity.id
_entity.type
_entity.pdbx_description
1 polymer ?
#
loop_
_entity_poly.entity_id
_entity_poly.type
_entity_poly.pdbx_seq_one_letter_code
_entity_poly.pdbx_strand_id
1 'polypeptide(L)'
;MSALIRIAHLIASEKTPHQDSEGITTSSWIWPEKAELIYGVAASLIIFAMLFKFAGPAIKKGMSARTARIQKELDDAAGDKASAQTEAIGIRQAKGDIGAERDRLLADAAVQAGAMLTDGRGRLETEVAEMKARALADIETARGRSADELRGEIARLSSTAAERAVAESIDDSTHQDLIEAFIQKVGASS
;
A
#
# COMPACT_ATOMS: atom_id res chain seq x y z
N MET A 1 69.68 104.20 -49.50
CA MET A 1 70.01 102.90 -48.87
C MET A 1 70.35 103.19 -47.41
N SER A 2 69.78 102.46 -46.44
CA SER A 2 70.14 102.49 -44.99
C SER A 2 69.29 103.29 -43.97
N ALA A 3 68.03 103.64 -44.25
CA ALA A 3 67.10 104.08 -43.18
C ALA A 3 65.69 103.45 -43.28
N LEU A 4 65.25 103.10 -44.49
CA LEU A 4 64.00 102.40 -44.77
C LEU A 4 63.96 100.93 -44.27
N ILE A 5 65.09 100.35 -43.86
CA ILE A 5 65.17 98.96 -43.35
C ILE A 5 64.86 98.88 -41.84
N ARG A 6 65.05 99.97 -41.07
CA ARG A 6 64.75 99.95 -39.62
C ARG A 6 63.27 100.20 -39.29
N ILE A 7 62.52 100.80 -40.20
CA ILE A 7 61.08 101.06 -40.02
C ILE A 7 60.24 99.80 -40.32
N ALA A 8 60.73 98.91 -41.21
CA ALA A 8 60.09 97.63 -41.49
C ALA A 8 60.20 96.61 -40.34
N HIS A 9 61.13 96.79 -39.40
CA HIS A 9 61.32 95.89 -38.27
C HIS A 9 60.57 96.34 -36.99
N LEU A 10 59.99 97.55 -36.98
CA LEU A 10 59.27 98.10 -35.82
C LEU A 10 57.74 98.10 -36.00
N ILE A 11 57.24 97.49 -37.07
CA ILE A 11 55.78 97.31 -37.32
C ILE A 11 55.37 95.83 -37.11
N ALA A 12 56.29 94.98 -36.64
CA ALA A 12 56.08 93.53 -36.55
C ALA A 12 56.00 92.97 -35.11
N SER A 13 55.83 93.79 -34.06
CA SER A 13 55.63 93.27 -32.70
C SER A 13 54.27 93.62 -32.13
N GLU A 14 53.64 92.58 -31.56
CA GLU A 14 52.58 92.62 -30.55
C GLU A 14 51.17 93.01 -30.97
N LYS A 15 50.61 92.14 -31.79
CA LYS A 15 49.24 91.66 -31.58
C LYS A 15 49.24 90.85 -30.29
N THR A 16 48.76 91.42 -29.18
CA THR A 16 48.64 90.75 -27.87
C THR A 16 47.63 89.60 -27.94
N PRO A 17 48.06 88.33 -27.85
CA PRO A 17 47.18 87.24 -27.45
C PRO A 17 47.08 87.28 -25.93
N HIS A 18 45.92 86.97 -25.38
CA HIS A 18 45.76 86.80 -23.94
C HIS A 18 46.80 85.79 -23.43
N GLN A 19 47.64 86.24 -22.50
CA GLN A 19 48.80 85.52 -21.98
C GLN A 19 48.57 85.26 -20.50
N ASP A 20 48.09 84.07 -20.18
CA ASP A 20 48.22 83.39 -18.90
C ASP A 20 49.54 82.60 -18.88
N SER A 21 50.10 82.47 -17.68
CA SER A 21 51.53 82.28 -17.42
C SER A 21 52.09 80.87 -17.62
N GLU A 22 51.62 80.13 -18.62
CA GLU A 22 52.30 78.97 -19.24
C GLU A 22 51.87 78.88 -20.71
N GLY A 23 52.82 78.90 -21.65
CA GLY A 23 52.59 79.10 -23.09
C GLY A 23 51.85 77.97 -23.82
N ILE A 24 50.55 77.79 -23.55
CA ILE A 24 49.67 76.87 -24.25
C ILE A 24 48.67 77.69 -25.09
N THR A 25 48.86 77.68 -26.40
CA THR A 25 47.91 78.28 -27.34
C THR A 25 46.64 77.43 -27.40
N THR A 26 45.54 77.89 -26.80
CA THR A 26 44.25 77.20 -26.90
C THR A 26 43.58 77.51 -28.24
N SER A 27 43.79 76.63 -29.21
CA SER A 27 43.11 76.68 -30.51
C SER A 27 41.68 76.16 -30.36
N SER A 28 40.76 77.04 -29.95
CA SER A 28 39.30 76.82 -29.77
C SER A 28 38.84 76.32 -28.39
N TRP A 29 37.83 77.00 -27.84
CA TRP A 29 37.27 76.78 -26.49
C TRP A 29 36.45 75.49 -26.35
N ILE A 30 35.97 74.92 -27.46
CA ILE A 30 35.04 73.77 -27.43
C ILE A 30 35.45 72.63 -28.37
N TRP A 31 36.45 72.83 -29.22
CA TRP A 31 36.93 71.83 -30.15
C TRP A 31 38.41 71.55 -29.92
N PRO A 32 38.81 70.30 -29.64
CA PRO A 32 40.22 69.93 -29.50
C PRO A 32 40.95 70.10 -30.84
N GLU A 33 42.28 70.09 -30.79
CA GLU A 33 43.07 70.16 -32.01
C GLU A 33 42.71 69.00 -32.96
N LYS A 34 42.55 69.30 -34.26
CA LYS A 34 42.07 68.34 -35.26
C LYS A 34 42.91 67.06 -35.29
N ALA A 35 44.21 67.18 -35.00
CA ALA A 35 45.12 66.04 -34.88
C ALA A 35 44.75 65.13 -33.70
N GLU A 36 44.53 65.69 -32.51
CA GLU A 36 44.11 64.94 -31.31
C GLU A 36 42.77 64.24 -31.52
N LEU A 37 41.83 64.89 -32.21
CA LEU A 37 40.55 64.27 -32.56
C LEU A 37 40.73 63.05 -33.47
N ILE A 38 41.59 63.14 -34.49
CA ILE A 38 41.85 62.03 -35.42
C ILE A 38 42.52 60.86 -34.70
N TYR A 39 43.57 61.12 -33.91
CA TYR A 39 44.26 60.06 -33.17
C TYR A 39 43.39 59.48 -32.04
N GLY A 40 42.60 60.31 -31.34
CA GLY A 40 41.68 59.89 -30.30
C GLY A 40 40.52 59.04 -30.82
N VAL A 41 39.94 59.41 -31.97
CA VAL A 41 38.91 58.60 -32.64
C VAL A 41 39.51 57.30 -33.18
N ALA A 42 40.70 57.33 -33.80
CA ALA A 42 41.37 56.13 -34.27
C ALA A 42 41.69 55.15 -33.11
N ALA A 43 42.21 55.65 -31.99
CA ALA A 43 42.49 54.85 -30.81
C ALA A 43 41.19 54.28 -30.19
N SER A 44 40.13 55.09 -30.11
CA SER A 44 38.83 54.65 -29.61
C SER A 44 38.21 53.56 -30.48
N LEU A 45 38.31 53.68 -31.80
CA LEU A 45 37.84 52.65 -32.74
C LEU A 45 38.66 51.36 -32.65
N ILE A 46 39.98 51.45 -32.47
CA ILE A 46 40.83 50.27 -32.28
C ILE A 46 40.43 49.53 -30.98
N ILE A 47 40.26 50.26 -29.88
CA ILE A 47 39.82 49.67 -28.59
C ILE A 47 38.42 49.07 -28.73
N PHE A 48 37.49 49.78 -29.37
CA PHE A 48 36.12 49.30 -29.58
C PHE A 48 36.08 48.04 -30.45
N ALA A 49 36.85 48.00 -31.54
CA ALA A 49 36.99 46.83 -32.39
C ALA A 49 37.59 45.64 -31.63
N MET A 50 38.59 45.89 -30.77
CA MET A 50 39.19 44.88 -29.92
C MET A 50 38.17 44.34 -28.90
N LEU A 51 37.44 45.21 -28.20
CA LEU A 51 36.38 44.81 -27.27
C LEU A 51 35.26 44.03 -27.96
N PHE A 52 34.79 44.48 -29.12
CA PHE A 52 33.75 43.76 -29.86
C PHE A 52 34.22 42.35 -30.27
N LYS A 53 35.47 42.24 -30.73
CA LYS A 53 36.04 40.96 -31.18
C LYS A 53 36.36 39.99 -30.04
N PHE A 54 36.78 40.49 -28.88
CA PHE A 54 37.15 39.65 -27.72
C PHE A 54 36.02 39.47 -26.69
N ALA A 55 35.29 40.53 -26.32
CA ALA A 55 34.20 40.47 -25.33
C ALA A 55 32.86 40.05 -25.95
N GLY A 56 32.58 40.42 -27.20
CA GLY A 56 31.37 40.02 -27.93
C GLY A 56 31.07 38.51 -27.90
N PRO A 57 32.03 37.62 -28.24
CA PRO A 57 31.79 36.17 -28.18
C PRO A 57 31.52 35.66 -26.75
N ALA A 58 32.16 36.22 -25.72
CA ALA A 58 31.94 35.83 -24.33
C ALA A 58 30.52 36.20 -23.85
N ILE A 59 30.04 37.40 -24.19
CA ILE A 59 28.68 37.86 -23.86
C ILE A 59 27.64 37.00 -24.58
N LYS A 60 27.81 36.76 -25.89
CA LYS A 60 26.90 35.90 -26.67
C LYS A 60 26.84 34.49 -26.12
N LYS A 61 27.98 33.92 -25.74
CA LYS A 61 28.07 32.59 -25.11
C LYS A 61 27.33 32.56 -23.77
N GLY A 62 27.50 33.58 -22.93
CA GLY A 62 26.80 33.69 -21.64
C GLY A 62 25.28 33.78 -21.79
N MET A 63 24.79 34.62 -22.71
CA MET A 63 23.36 34.72 -22.99
C MET A 63 22.80 33.42 -23.57
N SER A 64 23.47 32.83 -24.56
CA SER A 64 23.05 31.56 -25.16
C SER A 64 23.03 30.42 -24.13
N ALA A 65 24.02 30.35 -23.25
CA ALA A 65 24.08 29.34 -22.19
C ALA A 65 22.93 29.51 -21.19
N ARG A 66 22.61 30.76 -20.82
CA ARG A 66 21.46 31.04 -19.95
C ARG A 66 20.14 30.67 -20.61
N THR A 67 19.94 31.04 -21.87
CA THR A 67 18.73 30.68 -22.62
C THR A 67 18.60 29.15 -22.75
N ALA A 68 19.68 28.45 -23.08
CA ALA A 68 19.67 26.99 -23.16
C ALA A 68 19.35 26.33 -21.82
N ARG A 69 19.89 26.88 -20.71
CA ARG A 69 19.60 26.38 -19.36
C ARG A 69 18.12 26.57 -19.00
N ILE A 70 17.56 27.75 -19.26
CA ILE A 70 16.15 28.04 -18.99
C ILE A 70 15.25 27.15 -19.86
N GLN A 71 15.56 27.00 -21.14
CA GLN A 71 14.78 26.15 -22.02
C GLN A 71 14.79 24.71 -21.52
N LYS A 72 15.96 24.20 -21.13
CA LYS A 72 16.09 22.88 -20.53
C LYS A 72 15.26 22.75 -19.24
N GLU A 73 15.37 23.71 -18.32
CA GLU A 73 14.58 23.71 -17.08
C GLU A 73 13.06 23.72 -17.36
N LEU A 74 12.61 24.44 -18.39
CA LEU A 74 11.20 24.47 -18.81
C LEU A 74 10.75 23.14 -19.45
N ASP A 75 11.59 22.54 -20.29
CA ASP A 75 11.31 21.25 -20.94
C ASP A 75 11.26 20.13 -19.90
N ASP A 76 12.22 20.11 -18.96
CA ASP A 76 12.28 19.17 -17.84
C ASP A 76 11.02 19.31 -16.96
N ALA A 77 10.64 20.54 -16.58
CA ALA A 77 9.44 20.80 -15.78
C ALA A 77 8.14 20.40 -16.50
N ALA A 78 8.07 20.60 -17.82
CA ALA A 78 6.94 20.15 -18.63
C ALA A 78 6.86 18.62 -18.67
N GLY A 79 8.00 17.94 -18.80
CA GLY A 79 8.12 16.49 -18.74
C GLY A 79 7.70 15.92 -17.38
N ASP A 80 8.18 16.51 -16.28
CA ASP A 80 7.83 16.11 -14.92
C ASP A 80 6.33 16.27 -14.66
N LYS A 81 5.73 17.38 -15.13
CA LYS A 81 4.29 17.60 -15.02
C LYS A 81 3.48 16.56 -15.78
N ALA A 82 3.90 16.20 -17.01
CA ALA A 82 3.23 15.19 -17.81
C ALA A 82 3.33 13.79 -17.17
N SER A 83 4.52 13.45 -16.64
CA SER A 83 4.75 12.20 -15.92
C SER A 83 3.88 12.12 -14.66
N ALA A 84 3.86 13.17 -13.84
CA ALA A 84 3.04 13.24 -12.63
C ALA A 84 1.53 13.14 -12.93
N GLN A 85 1.06 13.74 -14.03
CA GLN A 85 -0.34 13.58 -14.46
C GLN A 85 -0.66 12.14 -14.87
N THR A 86 0.26 11.50 -15.60
CA THR A 86 0.12 10.10 -16.03
C THR A 86 0.09 9.16 -14.81
N GLU A 87 1.01 9.35 -13.86
CA GLU A 87 1.03 8.60 -12.61
C GLU A 87 -0.23 8.81 -11.78
N ALA A 88 -0.73 10.04 -11.68
CA ALA A 88 -1.97 10.34 -10.96
C ALA A 88 -3.19 9.64 -11.58
N ILE A 89 -3.25 9.54 -12.92
CA ILE A 89 -4.29 8.78 -13.63
C ILE A 89 -4.14 7.29 -13.31
N GLY A 90 -2.92 6.75 -13.39
CA GLY A 90 -2.64 5.34 -13.07
C GLY A 90 -3.03 4.98 -11.63
N ILE A 91 -2.70 5.84 -10.65
CA ILE A 91 -3.10 5.65 -9.24
C ILE A 91 -4.63 5.68 -9.09
N ARG A 92 -5.33 6.59 -9.78
CA ARG A 92 -6.79 6.66 -9.72
C ARG A 92 -7.45 5.43 -10.34
N GLN A 93 -6.93 4.93 -11.45
CA GLN A 93 -7.38 3.69 -12.08
C GLN A 93 -7.15 2.49 -11.15
N ALA A 94 -5.92 2.32 -10.65
CA ALA A 94 -5.58 1.26 -9.71
C ALA A 94 -6.45 1.29 -8.45
N LYS A 95 -6.79 2.49 -7.92
CA LYS A 95 -7.74 2.63 -6.81
C LYS A 95 -9.15 2.18 -7.18
N GLY A 96 -9.62 2.51 -8.38
CA GLY A 96 -10.91 2.05 -8.91
C GLY A 96 -10.95 0.52 -9.02
N ASP A 97 -9.89 -0.07 -9.57
CA ASP A 97 -9.74 -1.51 -9.74
C ASP A 97 -9.72 -2.23 -8.37
N ILE A 98 -9.02 -1.69 -7.38
CA ILE A 98 -9.02 -2.23 -6.01
C ILE A 98 -10.42 -2.21 -5.40
N GLY A 99 -11.20 -1.14 -5.61
CA GLY A 99 -12.58 -1.06 -5.14
C GLY A 99 -13.47 -2.13 -5.76
N ALA A 100 -13.40 -2.27 -7.09
CA ALA A 100 -14.14 -3.30 -7.83
C ALA A 100 -13.72 -4.72 -7.42
N GLU A 101 -12.43 -4.98 -7.25
CA GLU A 101 -11.90 -6.27 -6.83
C GLU A 101 -12.30 -6.60 -5.39
N ARG A 102 -12.29 -5.62 -4.48
CA ARG A 102 -12.80 -5.79 -3.12
C ARG A 102 -14.27 -6.19 -3.13
N ASP A 103 -15.09 -5.48 -3.90
CA ASP A 103 -16.53 -5.73 -3.95
C ASP A 103 -16.83 -7.11 -4.57
N ARG A 104 -16.04 -7.51 -5.59
CA ARG A 104 -16.05 -8.88 -6.13
C ARG A 104 -15.69 -9.92 -5.08
N LEU A 105 -14.59 -9.73 -4.34
CA LEU A 105 -14.13 -10.65 -3.30
C LEU A 105 -15.18 -10.80 -2.19
N LEU A 106 -15.83 -9.70 -1.79
CA LEU A 106 -16.91 -9.73 -0.80
C LEU A 106 -18.15 -10.46 -1.31
N ALA A 107 -18.51 -10.29 -2.58
CA ALA A 107 -19.61 -11.02 -3.20
C ALA A 107 -19.32 -12.53 -3.25
N ASP A 108 -18.11 -12.92 -3.68
CA ASP A 108 -17.68 -14.32 -3.72
C ASP A 108 -17.66 -14.94 -2.31
N ALA A 109 -17.17 -14.20 -1.31
CA ALA A 109 -17.18 -14.64 0.08
C ALA A 109 -18.61 -14.83 0.63
N ALA A 110 -19.55 -13.96 0.28
CA ALA A 110 -20.95 -14.08 0.70
C ALA A 110 -21.61 -15.33 0.08
N VAL A 111 -21.33 -15.62 -1.19
CA VAL A 111 -21.80 -16.83 -1.86
C VAL A 111 -21.23 -18.09 -1.20
N GLN A 112 -19.92 -18.12 -0.93
CA GLN A 112 -19.27 -19.24 -0.27
C GLN A 112 -19.80 -19.47 1.16
N ALA A 113 -20.01 -18.40 1.92
CA ALA A 113 -20.59 -18.48 3.26
C ALA A 113 -22.02 -19.03 3.22
N GLY A 114 -22.84 -18.59 2.26
CA GLY A 114 -24.19 -19.12 2.05
C GLY A 114 -24.19 -20.61 1.70
N ALA A 115 -23.29 -21.04 0.82
CA ALA A 115 -23.11 -22.44 0.46
C ALA A 115 -22.67 -23.29 1.66
N MET A 116 -21.68 -22.83 2.42
CA MET A 116 -21.18 -23.52 3.61
C MET A 116 -22.26 -23.65 4.70
N LEU A 117 -23.09 -22.63 4.90
CA LEU A 117 -24.21 -22.70 5.85
C LEU A 117 -25.28 -23.71 5.40
N THR A 118 -25.55 -23.78 4.10
CA THR A 118 -26.54 -24.71 3.54
C THR A 118 -26.05 -26.15 3.64
N ASP A 119 -24.80 -26.41 3.24
CA ASP A 119 -24.16 -27.72 3.37
C ASP A 119 -24.06 -28.16 4.84
N GLY A 120 -23.59 -27.26 5.71
CA GLY A 120 -23.48 -27.51 7.14
C GLY A 120 -24.83 -27.86 7.80
N ARG A 121 -25.92 -27.18 7.41
CA ARG A 121 -27.27 -27.53 7.87
C ARG A 121 -27.71 -28.91 7.39
N GLY A 122 -27.52 -29.23 6.11
CA GLY A 122 -27.88 -30.56 5.58
C GLY A 122 -27.11 -31.70 6.25
N ARG A 123 -25.82 -31.47 6.53
CA ARG A 123 -25.00 -32.42 7.30
C ARG A 123 -25.50 -32.58 8.74
N LEU A 124 -25.77 -31.48 9.44
CA LEU A 124 -26.30 -31.52 10.81
C LEU A 124 -27.65 -32.24 10.88
N GLU A 125 -28.55 -32.00 9.93
CA GLU A 125 -29.84 -32.71 9.88
C GLU A 125 -29.65 -34.22 9.74
N THR A 126 -28.70 -34.65 8.91
CA THR A 126 -28.34 -36.06 8.73
C THR A 126 -27.74 -36.65 10.01
N GLU A 127 -26.75 -35.98 10.60
CA GLU A 127 -26.09 -36.42 11.84
C GLU A 127 -27.08 -36.53 13.01
N VAL A 128 -28.01 -35.57 13.14
CA VAL A 128 -29.05 -35.58 14.16
C VAL A 128 -30.04 -36.73 13.92
N ALA A 129 -30.42 -37.00 12.67
CA ALA A 129 -31.30 -38.13 12.34
C ALA A 129 -30.64 -39.47 12.69
N GLU A 130 -29.36 -39.66 12.34
CA GLU A 130 -28.60 -40.84 12.71
C GLU A 130 -28.46 -41.00 14.23
N MET A 131 -28.13 -39.91 14.93
CA MET A 131 -28.01 -39.92 16.39
C MET A 131 -29.32 -40.34 17.06
N LYS A 132 -30.47 -39.80 16.60
CA LYS A 132 -31.79 -40.19 17.10
C LYS A 132 -32.10 -41.66 16.83
N ALA A 133 -31.80 -42.15 15.62
CA ALA A 133 -32.01 -43.55 15.27
C ALA A 133 -31.20 -44.49 16.18
N ARG A 134 -29.92 -44.18 16.42
CA ARG A 134 -29.07 -44.93 17.35
C ARG A 134 -29.59 -44.88 18.77
N ALA A 135 -29.96 -43.70 19.28
CA ALA A 135 -30.52 -43.56 20.62
C ALA A 135 -31.81 -44.37 20.82
N LEU A 136 -32.70 -44.42 19.81
CA LEU A 136 -33.90 -45.25 19.86
C LEU A 136 -33.56 -46.75 19.86
N ALA A 137 -32.58 -47.19 19.07
CA ALA A 137 -32.12 -48.57 19.08
C ALA A 137 -31.49 -48.97 20.43
N ASP A 138 -30.73 -48.07 21.06
CA ASP A 138 -30.15 -48.27 22.38
C ASP A 138 -31.22 -48.36 23.47
N ILE A 139 -32.26 -47.52 23.40
CA ILE A 139 -33.43 -47.56 24.31
C ILE A 139 -34.15 -48.90 24.20
N GLU A 140 -34.38 -49.40 22.98
CA GLU A 140 -35.07 -50.67 22.79
C GLU A 140 -34.23 -51.84 23.31
N THR A 141 -32.92 -51.82 23.06
CA THR A 141 -31.98 -52.81 23.61
C THR A 141 -31.93 -52.76 25.13
N ALA A 142 -31.94 -51.57 25.73
CA ALA A 142 -31.98 -51.40 27.18
C ALA A 142 -33.30 -51.91 27.78
N ARG A 143 -34.44 -51.65 27.14
CA ARG A 143 -35.75 -52.21 27.54
C ARG A 143 -35.74 -53.73 27.55
N GLY A 144 -35.19 -54.35 26.51
CA GLY A 144 -35.06 -55.82 26.44
C GLY A 144 -34.24 -56.36 27.62
N ARG A 145 -33.05 -55.79 27.85
CA ARG A 145 -32.20 -56.17 28.99
C ARG A 145 -32.90 -56.01 30.33
N SER A 146 -33.54 -54.86 30.58
CA SER A 146 -34.27 -54.61 31.83
C SER A 146 -35.47 -55.55 32.01
N ALA A 147 -36.17 -55.91 30.93
CA ALA A 147 -37.27 -56.87 31.00
C ALA A 147 -36.78 -58.28 31.35
N ASP A 148 -35.64 -58.69 30.80
CA ASP A 148 -35.03 -59.99 31.10
C ASP A 148 -34.46 -60.05 32.52
N GLU A 149 -33.81 -58.99 32.98
CA GLU A 149 -33.38 -58.83 34.38
C GLU A 149 -34.58 -58.91 35.34
N LEU A 150 -35.68 -58.20 35.04
CA LEU A 150 -36.90 -58.23 35.85
C LEU A 150 -37.52 -59.64 35.91
N ARG A 151 -37.56 -60.36 34.78
CA ARG A 151 -38.06 -61.75 34.75
C ARG A 151 -37.18 -62.67 35.61
N GLY A 152 -35.86 -62.52 35.53
CA GLY A 152 -34.92 -63.27 36.36
C GLY A 152 -35.16 -63.04 37.85
N GLU A 153 -35.35 -61.77 38.25
CA GLU A 153 -35.58 -61.42 39.65
C GLU A 153 -36.95 -61.91 40.16
N ILE A 154 -38.00 -61.83 39.33
CA ILE A 154 -39.31 -62.40 39.65
C ILE A 154 -39.21 -63.92 39.83
N ALA A 155 -38.51 -64.63 38.94
CA ALA A 155 -38.32 -66.07 39.04
C ALA A 155 -37.59 -66.46 40.34
N ARG A 156 -36.54 -65.70 40.69
CA ARG A 156 -35.78 -65.87 41.94
C ARG A 156 -36.66 -65.67 43.18
N LEU A 157 -37.38 -64.55 43.25
CA LEU A 157 -38.30 -64.23 44.36
C LEU A 157 -39.41 -65.28 44.48
N SER A 158 -39.94 -65.76 43.37
CA SER A 158 -40.99 -66.78 43.33
C SER A 158 -40.47 -68.12 43.84
N SER A 159 -39.24 -68.54 43.47
CA SER A 159 -38.61 -69.76 44.02
C SER A 159 -38.46 -69.65 45.54
N THR A 160 -37.94 -68.53 46.04
CA THR A 160 -37.79 -68.31 47.49
C THR A 160 -39.15 -68.32 48.22
N ALA A 161 -40.20 -67.76 47.62
CA ALA A 161 -41.54 -67.79 48.19
C ALA A 161 -42.12 -69.21 48.21
N ALA A 162 -41.93 -69.98 47.13
CA ALA A 162 -42.36 -71.37 47.03
C ALA A 162 -41.63 -72.26 48.05
N GLU A 163 -40.32 -72.12 48.20
CA GLU A 163 -39.51 -72.82 49.22
C GLU A 163 -40.04 -72.56 50.64
N ARG A 164 -40.36 -71.29 50.95
CA ARG A 164 -40.96 -70.93 52.24
C ARG A 164 -42.35 -71.50 52.44
N ALA A 165 -43.23 -71.43 51.43
CA ALA A 165 -44.58 -71.96 51.51
C ALA A 165 -44.58 -73.49 51.71
N VAL A 166 -43.71 -74.22 51.00
CA VAL A 166 -43.54 -75.67 51.17
C VAL A 166 -43.03 -75.99 52.58
N ALA A 167 -42.01 -75.28 53.06
CA ALA A 167 -41.47 -75.47 54.40
C ALA A 167 -42.52 -75.23 55.51
N GLU A 168 -43.44 -74.29 55.31
CA GLU A 168 -44.52 -73.99 56.26
C GLU A 168 -45.70 -74.97 56.17
N SER A 169 -45.92 -75.61 55.00
CA SER A 169 -47.00 -76.59 54.77
C SER A 169 -46.67 -78.03 55.19
N ILE A 170 -45.41 -78.32 55.51
CA ILE A 170 -44.97 -79.69 55.83
C ILE A 170 -45.19 -79.99 57.32
N ASP A 171 -46.05 -80.96 57.60
CA ASP A 171 -46.24 -81.57 58.92
C ASP A 171 -45.71 -83.03 58.95
N ASP A 172 -45.72 -83.67 60.13
CA ASP A 172 -45.22 -85.04 60.30
C ASP A 172 -46.00 -86.08 59.47
N SER A 173 -47.28 -85.82 59.19
CA SER A 173 -48.12 -86.71 58.38
C SER A 173 -47.77 -86.63 56.89
N THR A 174 -47.56 -85.40 56.39
CA THR A 174 -47.15 -85.12 55.01
C THR A 174 -45.76 -85.69 54.72
N HIS A 175 -44.85 -85.67 55.71
CA HIS A 175 -43.54 -86.32 55.58
C HIS A 175 -43.64 -87.82 55.30
N GLN A 176 -44.50 -88.54 56.03
CA GLN A 176 -44.66 -89.99 55.83
C GLN A 176 -45.27 -90.30 54.45
N ASP A 177 -46.28 -89.54 54.03
CA ASP A 177 -46.91 -89.70 52.72
C ASP A 177 -45.92 -89.44 51.57
N LEU A 178 -45.05 -88.43 51.70
CA LEU A 178 -44.00 -88.14 50.73
C LEU A 178 -42.94 -89.24 50.65
N ILE A 179 -42.57 -89.85 51.78
CA ILE A 179 -41.62 -90.96 51.85
C ILE A 179 -42.22 -92.19 51.14
N GLU A 180 -43.46 -92.55 51.46
CA GLU A 180 -44.15 -93.69 50.83
C GLU A 180 -44.32 -93.48 49.31
N ALA A 181 -44.69 -92.28 48.87
CA ALA A 181 -44.80 -91.94 47.46
C ALA A 181 -43.44 -92.01 46.73
N PHE A 182 -42.34 -91.60 47.37
CA PHE A 182 -41.00 -91.73 46.82
C PHE A 182 -40.56 -93.20 46.69
N ILE A 183 -40.81 -94.02 47.72
CA ILE A 183 -40.53 -95.46 47.70
C ILE A 183 -41.30 -96.13 46.56
N GLN A 184 -42.58 -95.80 46.38
CA GLN A 184 -43.36 -96.33 45.25
C GLN A 184 -42.82 -95.87 43.89
N LYS A 185 -42.38 -94.62 43.75
CA LYS A 185 -41.90 -94.09 42.47
C LYS A 185 -40.53 -94.64 42.06
N VAL A 186 -39.61 -94.83 43.01
CA VAL A 186 -38.30 -95.43 42.75
C VAL A 186 -38.43 -96.96 42.59
N GLY A 187 -39.29 -97.58 43.40
CA GLY A 187 -39.62 -99.00 43.27
C GLY A 187 -40.31 -99.35 41.94
N ALA A 188 -41.07 -98.44 41.34
CA ALA A 188 -41.69 -98.61 40.03
C ALA A 188 -40.79 -98.22 38.83
N SER A 189 -39.67 -97.55 39.10
CA SER A 189 -38.66 -97.14 38.11
C SER A 189 -37.47 -98.12 38.04
N SER A 190 -37.53 -99.22 38.79
CA SER A 190 -36.58 -100.34 38.83
C SER A 190 -37.24 -101.58 38.25
#